data_AF-A0A6N9T264-F1
#
_entry.id   AF-A0A6N9T264-F1
#
_cell.length_a   1.000
_cell.length_b   1.000
_cell.length_c   1.000
_cell.angle_alpha   90.00
_cell.angle_beta   90.00
_cell.angle_gamma   90.00
#
_symmetry.space_group_name_H-M   'P 1'
#
loop_
_entity.id
_entity.type
_entity.pdbx_description
1 polymer ?
#
loop_
_entity_poly.entity_id
_entity_poly.type
_entity_poly.pdbx_seq_one_letter_code
_entity_poly.pdbx_strand_id
1 'polypeptide(L)'
;MELFNRSAGQLSDEKMEVRLAAIYILGEITVDFPDLSGPVFKLLQNHLTGMSAEIEGEGAPVDARAIAEVLRRRAADEFQRQTPG
;
A
#
# COMPACT_ATOMS: atom_id res chain seq x y z
N MET A 1 2.03 -16.15 8.59
CA MET A 1 2.00 -14.98 9.50
C MET A 1 3.34 -14.29 9.65
N GLU A 2 4.46 -15.01 9.82
CA GLU A 2 5.79 -14.36 9.97
C GLU A 2 6.16 -13.48 8.77
N LEU A 3 5.95 -13.97 7.54
CA LEU A 3 6.23 -13.21 6.31
C LEU A 3 5.39 -11.93 6.20
N PHE A 4 4.09 -12.02 6.49
CA PHE A 4 3.19 -10.86 6.52
C PHE A 4 3.68 -9.78 7.51
N ASN A 5 3.96 -10.16 8.75
CA ASN A 5 4.42 -9.23 9.78
C ASN A 5 5.77 -8.59 9.43
N ARG A 6 6.67 -9.39 8.83
CA ARG A 6 7.97 -8.89 8.36
C ARG A 6 7.80 -7.86 7.25
N SER A 7 7.00 -8.16 6.22
CA SER A 7 6.74 -7.24 5.12
C SER A 7 6.00 -5.99 5.59
N ALA A 8 5.05 -6.11 6.52
CA ALA A 8 4.40 -4.97 7.13
C ALA A 8 5.39 -4.00 7.80
N GLY A 9 6.36 -4.52 8.56
CA GLY A 9 7.39 -3.70 9.21
C GLY A 9 8.35 -3.02 8.22
N GLN A 10 8.60 -3.65 7.07
CA GLN A 10 9.49 -3.14 6.02
C GLN A 10 8.92 -1.96 5.23
N LEU A 11 7.62 -1.66 5.37
CA LEU A 11 7.03 -0.47 4.73
C LEU A 11 7.63 0.84 5.25
N SER A 12 8.11 0.88 6.49
CA SER A 12 8.74 2.06 7.09
C SER A 12 10.26 2.11 6.90
N ASP A 13 10.85 1.21 6.10
CA ASP A 13 12.29 1.19 5.86
C ASP A 13 12.73 2.46 5.10
N GLU A 14 13.94 2.96 5.35
CA GLU A 14 14.49 4.13 4.68
C GLU A 14 14.79 3.88 3.19
N LYS A 15 15.08 2.62 2.83
CA LYS A 15 15.44 2.20 1.48
C LYS A 15 14.21 1.90 0.65
N MET A 16 14.13 2.55 -0.51
CA MET A 16 13.04 2.35 -1.48
C MET A 16 12.92 0.89 -1.93
N GLU A 17 14.04 0.23 -2.21
CA GLU A 17 14.03 -1.18 -2.64
C GLU A 17 13.42 -2.12 -1.59
N VAL A 18 13.57 -1.82 -0.29
CA VAL A 18 13.00 -2.62 0.80
C VAL A 18 11.49 -2.42 0.87
N ARG A 19 11.02 -1.17 0.76
CA ARG A 19 9.58 -0.85 0.73
C ARG A 19 8.88 -1.48 -0.48
N LEU A 20 9.50 -1.41 -1.66
CA LEU A 20 8.95 -2.03 -2.87
C LEU A 20 8.89 -3.56 -2.75
N ALA A 21 9.92 -4.20 -2.22
CA ALA A 21 9.92 -5.63 -1.96
C ALA A 21 8.80 -6.03 -0.98
N ALA A 22 8.58 -5.24 0.08
CA ALA A 22 7.49 -5.46 1.02
C ALA A 22 6.10 -5.40 0.36
N ILE A 23 5.87 -4.41 -0.50
CA ILE A 23 4.61 -4.25 -1.24
C ILE A 23 4.38 -5.42 -2.19
N TYR A 24 5.42 -5.83 -2.92
CA TYR A 24 5.35 -7.01 -3.80
C TYR A 24 4.95 -8.25 -3.01
N ILE A 25 5.64 -8.54 -1.90
CA ILE A 25 5.36 -9.71 -1.06
C ILE A 25 3.94 -9.65 -0.48
N LEU A 26 3.49 -8.47 -0.01
CA LEU A 26 2.11 -8.29 0.46
C LEU A 26 1.10 -8.57 -0.66
N GLY A 27 1.39 -8.19 -1.90
CA GLY A 27 0.59 -8.51 -3.08
C GLY A 27 0.49 -10.02 -3.32
N GLU A 28 1.62 -10.72 -3.35
CA GLU A 28 1.67 -12.18 -3.52
C GLU A 28 0.89 -12.91 -2.41
N ILE A 29 0.99 -12.44 -1.16
CA ILE A 29 0.21 -12.99 -0.05
C ILE A 29 -1.31 -12.88 -0.33
N THR A 30 -1.78 -11.81 -0.96
CA THR A 30 -3.21 -11.69 -1.29
C THR A 30 -3.65 -12.60 -2.43
N VAL A 31 -2.72 -13.07 -3.28
CA VAL A 31 -3.00 -14.08 -4.31
C VAL A 31 -3.21 -15.45 -3.65
N ASP A 32 -2.31 -15.80 -2.73
CA ASP A 32 -2.37 -17.08 -2.00
C ASP A 32 -3.48 -17.12 -0.94
N PHE A 33 -3.80 -15.97 -0.34
CA PHE A 33 -4.77 -15.80 0.74
C PHE A 33 -5.71 -14.60 0.47
N PRO A 34 -6.75 -14.79 -0.37
CA PRO A 34 -7.64 -13.69 -0.79
C PRO A 34 -8.40 -12.99 0.34
N ASP A 35 -8.61 -13.67 1.47
CA ASP A 35 -9.21 -13.12 2.69
C ASP A 35 -8.34 -12.04 3.36
N LEU A 36 -7.03 -12.05 3.09
CA LEU A 36 -6.09 -11.03 3.58
C LEU A 36 -6.07 -9.77 2.70
N SER A 37 -6.76 -9.74 1.56
CA SER A 37 -6.81 -8.58 0.67
C SER A 37 -7.28 -7.30 1.37
N GLY A 38 -8.35 -7.38 2.16
CA GLY A 38 -8.87 -6.25 2.95
C GLY A 38 -7.88 -5.75 4.01
N PRO A 39 -7.34 -6.62 4.89
CA PRO A 39 -6.28 -6.26 5.83
C PRO A 39 -5.03 -5.64 5.18
N VAL A 40 -4.52 -6.23 4.08
CA VAL A 40 -3.37 -5.69 3.33
C VAL A 40 -3.68 -4.31 2.76
N PHE A 41 -4.86 -4.13 2.18
CA PHE A 41 -5.28 -2.84 1.64
C PHE A 41 -5.31 -1.75 2.73
N LYS A 42 -5.93 -2.03 3.89
CA LYS A 42 -5.97 -1.09 5.03
C LYS A 42 -4.57 -0.75 5.52
N LEU A 43 -3.68 -1.73 5.58
CA LEU A 43 -2.30 -1.55 6.01
C LEU A 43 -1.54 -0.62 5.05
N LEU A 44 -1.66 -0.83 3.73
CA LEU A 44 -1.05 0.05 2.73
C LEU A 44 -1.65 1.45 2.76
N GLN A 45 -2.98 1.57 2.91
CA GLN A 45 -3.66 2.85 3.04
C GLN A 45 -3.19 3.63 4.27
N ASN A 46 -3.07 2.96 5.42
CA ASN A 46 -2.55 3.56 6.65
C ASN A 46 -1.09 3.99 6.51
N HIS A 47 -0.25 3.17 5.88
CA HIS A 47 1.14 3.52 5.62
C HIS A 47 1.26 4.81 4.80
N LEU A 48 0.50 4.90 3.70
CA LEU A 48 0.47 6.12 2.88
C LEU A 48 -0.12 7.32 3.61
N THR A 49 -1.16 7.12 4.44
CA THR A 49 -1.80 8.21 5.19
C THR A 49 -0.92 8.73 6.31
N GLY A 50 -0.18 7.85 6.98
CA GLY A 50 0.86 8.22 7.95
C GLY A 50 1.99 9.00 7.28
N MET A 51 2.36 8.62 6.06
CA MET A 51 3.28 9.41 5.25
C MET A 51 2.66 10.73 4.79
N SER A 52 1.34 10.83 4.55
CA SER A 52 0.71 12.06 4.07
C SER A 52 0.93 13.30 4.94
N ALA A 53 1.09 13.11 6.25
CA ALA A 53 1.50 14.19 7.17
C ALA A 53 2.90 14.74 6.85
N GLU A 54 3.74 13.96 6.17
CA GLU A 54 5.07 14.32 5.62
C GLU A 54 5.03 14.57 4.09
N ILE A 55 4.03 14.08 3.35
CA ILE A 55 3.93 14.18 1.88
C ILE A 55 3.58 15.59 1.40
N GLU A 56 2.91 16.41 2.21
CA GLU A 56 2.64 17.82 1.87
C GLU A 56 3.91 18.70 1.83
N GLY A 57 5.09 18.14 2.12
CA GLY A 57 6.40 18.79 1.95
C GLY A 57 7.29 18.16 0.86
N GLU A 58 8.36 18.86 0.47
CA GLU A 58 9.37 18.44 -0.51
C GLU A 58 10.12 17.14 -0.17
N GLY A 59 9.94 16.58 1.04
CA GLY A 59 10.69 15.42 1.56
C GLY A 59 10.07 14.04 1.33
N ALA A 60 8.91 13.94 0.67
CA ALA A 60 8.23 12.66 0.47
C ALA A 60 9.06 11.68 -0.39
N PRO A 61 9.27 10.42 0.05
CA PRO A 61 9.86 9.38 -0.79
C PRO A 61 9.07 9.19 -2.10
N VAL A 62 9.78 9.18 -3.22
CA VAL A 62 9.22 9.17 -4.59
C VAL A 62 8.29 7.98 -4.83
N ASP A 63 8.62 6.83 -4.26
CA ASP A 63 7.83 5.61 -4.32
C ASP A 63 6.50 5.73 -3.59
N ALA A 64 6.45 6.35 -2.42
CA ALA A 64 5.20 6.55 -1.70
C ALA A 64 4.19 7.39 -2.49
N ARG A 65 4.65 8.40 -3.24
CA ARG A 65 3.79 9.15 -4.17
C ARG A 65 3.25 8.27 -5.31
N ALA A 66 4.10 7.42 -5.90
CA ALA A 66 3.68 6.51 -6.97
C ALA A 66 2.67 5.46 -6.47
N ILE A 67 2.91 4.90 -5.28
CA ILE A 67 2.01 3.92 -4.64
C ILE A 67 0.67 4.58 -4.29
N ALA A 68 0.68 5.80 -3.74
CA ALA A 68 -0.54 6.56 -3.43
C ALA A 68 -1.39 6.84 -4.68
N GLU A 69 -0.75 7.16 -5.80
CA GLU A 69 -1.40 7.37 -7.09
C GLU A 69 -2.06 6.08 -7.60
N VAL A 70 -1.35 4.95 -7.54
CA VAL A 70 -1.89 3.64 -7.95
C VAL A 70 -3.08 3.22 -7.07
N LEU A 71 -2.98 3.36 -5.75
CA LEU A 71 -4.08 3.03 -4.85
C LEU A 71 -5.29 3.95 -5.04
N ARG A 72 -5.09 5.26 -5.28
CA ARG A 72 -6.18 6.20 -5.59
C ARG A 72 -6.94 5.78 -6.84
N ARG A 73 -6.24 5.38 -7.90
CA ARG A 73 -6.87 4.89 -9.14
C ARG A 73 -7.70 3.64 -8.88
N ARG A 74 -7.15 2.66 -8.16
CA ARG A 74 -7.88 1.42 -7.85
C ARG A 74 -9.12 1.68 -6.98
N ALA A 75 -9.04 2.58 -6.00
CA ALA A 75 -10.18 2.96 -5.17
C ALA A 75 -11.27 3.68 -5.98
N ALA A 76 -10.88 4.54 -6.93
CA ALA A 76 -11.82 5.20 -7.85
C ALA A 76 -12.52 4.19 -8.77
N ASP A 77 -11.80 3.19 -9.28
CA ASP A 77 -12.35 2.12 -10.12
C ASP A 77 -13.33 1.24 -9.35
N GLU A 78 -13.04 0.92 -8.08
CA GLU A 78 -13.97 0.16 -7.22
C GLU A 78 -15.24 0.95 -6.87
N PHE A 79 -15.13 2.27 -6.66
CA PHE A 79 -16.28 3.14 -6.42
C PHE A 79 -17.20 3.23 -7.64
N GLN A 80 -16.64 3.30 -8.85
CA GLN A 80 -17.41 3.28 -10.10
C GLN A 80 -18.15 1.96 -10.34
N ARG A 81 -17.60 0.82 -9.93
CA ARG A 81 -18.30 -0.48 -10.06
C ARG A 81 -19.48 -0.65 -9.09
N GLN A 82 -19.51 0.11 -7.99
CA GLN A 82 -20.55 0.02 -6.96
C GLN A 82 -21.72 0.99 -7.18
N THR A 83 -21.62 1.90 -8.15
CA THR A 83 -22.69 2.84 -8.50
C THR A 83 -23.15 2.58 -9.93
N PRO A 84 -24.16 1.72 -10.16
CA PRO A 84 -24.72 1.59 -11.50
C PRO A 84 -25.51 2.87 -11.80
N GLY A 85 -25.21 3.46 -12.96
CA GLY A 85 -26.02 4.54 -13.54
C GLY A 85 -27.39 4.04 -14.01
#